data_AF-A0A7R9R3A9-F1
#
_entry.id   AF-A0A7R9R3A9-F1
#
_cell.length_a   1.000
_cell.length_b   1.000
_cell.length_c   1.000
_cell.angle_alpha   90.00
_cell.angle_beta   90.00
_cell.angle_gamma   90.00
#
_symmetry.space_group_name_H-M   'P 1'
#
loop_
_entity.id
_entity.type
_entity.pdbx_description
1 polymer ?
#
loop_
_entity_poly.entity_id
_entity_poly.type
_entity_poly.pdbx_seq_one_letter_code
_entity_poly.pdbx_strand_id
1 'polypeptide(L)'
;MFWDFISLRPETTHQVSFLFSDRGIPDGYRHMNGYGSHTYKLVNAKGEAFYTKFHWKVDQGIKNLDVVKAARLSGDDPDYSIRDLYNAIANKQYPSWTLHVQVMTF
;
A
#
# COMPACT_ATOMS: atom_id res chain seq x y z
N MET A 1 -3.14 -21.72 -12.96
CA MET A 1 -1.77 -21.39 -12.51
C MET A 1 -1.77 -20.64 -11.18
N PHE A 2 -2.43 -19.47 -11.04
CA PHE A 2 -2.44 -18.71 -9.77
C PHE A 2 -2.93 -19.54 -8.56
N TRP A 3 -4.16 -20.06 -8.62
CA TRP A 3 -4.75 -20.79 -7.48
C TRP A 3 -4.06 -22.11 -7.17
N ASP A 4 -3.46 -22.76 -8.16
CA ASP A 4 -2.65 -23.96 -7.96
C ASP A 4 -1.46 -23.65 -7.04
N PHE A 5 -0.65 -22.64 -7.38
CA PHE A 5 0.46 -22.20 -6.55
C PHE A 5 0.03 -21.77 -5.15
N ILE A 6 -1.02 -20.93 -5.03
CA ILE A 6 -1.52 -20.46 -3.74
C ILE A 6 -2.01 -21.61 -2.87
N SER A 7 -2.69 -22.61 -3.45
CA SER A 7 -3.18 -23.78 -2.71
C SER A 7 -2.05 -24.69 -2.20
N LEU A 8 -0.90 -24.69 -2.89
CA LEU A 8 0.26 -25.51 -2.54
C LEU A 8 1.27 -24.76 -1.64
N ARG A 9 1.16 -23.43 -1.52
CA ARG A 9 2.05 -22.56 -0.72
C ARG A 9 1.24 -21.78 0.33
N PRO A 10 0.86 -22.40 1.45
CA PRO A 10 -0.01 -21.78 2.45
C PRO A 10 0.61 -20.54 3.13
N GLU A 11 1.92 -20.33 3.06
CA GLU A 11 2.57 -19.09 3.52
C GLU A 11 2.07 -17.83 2.79
N THR A 12 1.46 -17.99 1.61
CA THR A 12 0.86 -16.90 0.84
C THR A 12 -0.47 -16.41 1.42
N THR A 13 -1.12 -17.21 2.28
CA THR A 13 -2.49 -16.98 2.77
C THR A 13 -2.68 -15.59 3.37
N HIS A 14 -1.70 -15.09 4.13
CA HIS A 14 -1.81 -13.76 4.74
C HIS A 14 -1.95 -12.65 3.67
N GLN A 15 -1.09 -12.65 2.66
CA GLN A 15 -1.13 -11.62 1.62
C GLN A 15 -2.30 -11.83 0.66
N VAL A 16 -2.70 -13.08 0.37
CA VAL A 16 -3.87 -13.37 -0.46
C VAL A 16 -5.15 -12.85 0.20
N SER A 17 -5.32 -13.07 1.50
CA SER A 17 -6.47 -12.51 2.24
C SER A 17 -6.50 -10.97 2.19
N PHE A 18 -5.34 -10.31 2.26
CA PHE A 18 -5.28 -8.85 2.10
C PHE A 18 -5.60 -8.40 0.67
N LEU A 19 -5.02 -9.08 -0.34
CA LEU A 19 -5.21 -8.78 -1.75
C LEU A 19 -6.67 -8.94 -2.19
N PHE A 20 -7.39 -9.93 -1.67
CA PHE A 20 -8.80 -10.17 -2.00
C PHE A 20 -9.78 -9.46 -1.05
N SER A 21 -9.29 -8.61 -0.15
CA SER A 21 -10.12 -7.62 0.55
C SER A 21 -10.32 -6.37 -0.33
N ASP A 22 -11.12 -5.40 0.12
CA ASP A 22 -11.30 -4.11 -0.57
C ASP A 22 -9.97 -3.40 -0.86
N ARG A 23 -8.94 -3.65 -0.02
CA ARG A 23 -7.59 -3.09 -0.17
C ARG A 23 -6.88 -3.54 -1.45
N GLY A 24 -7.36 -4.59 -2.13
CA GLY A 24 -6.89 -5.03 -3.43
C GLY A 24 -7.12 -4.03 -4.55
N ILE A 25 -8.09 -3.13 -4.41
CA ILE A 25 -8.44 -2.15 -5.43
C ILE A 25 -8.53 -0.74 -4.82
N PRO A 26 -7.39 -0.06 -4.54
CA PRO A 26 -7.39 1.31 -4.06
C PRO A 26 -8.04 2.29 -5.05
N ASP A 27 -8.71 3.32 -4.53
CA ASP A 27 -9.20 4.44 -5.36
C ASP A 27 -8.03 5.40 -5.65
N GLY A 28 -7.26 5.09 -6.69
CA GLY A 28 -6.04 5.82 -7.03
C GLY A 28 -4.89 5.60 -6.03
N TYR A 29 -3.72 6.16 -6.33
CA TYR A 29 -2.53 5.98 -5.48
C TYR A 29 -2.59 6.76 -4.17
N ARG A 30 -3.37 7.85 -4.13
CA ARG A 30 -3.40 8.82 -3.02
C ARG A 30 -4.28 8.41 -1.85
N HIS A 31 -4.92 7.25 -1.92
CA HIS A 31 -5.85 6.73 -0.92
C HIS A 31 -5.43 5.37 -0.36
N MET A 32 -4.14 5.03 -0.45
CA MET A 32 -3.56 3.82 0.13
C MET A 32 -2.38 4.15 1.05
N ASN A 33 -2.14 3.30 2.04
CA ASN A 33 -0.93 3.39 2.87
C ASN A 33 0.27 2.79 2.13
N GLY A 34 1.47 3.17 2.54
CA GLY A 34 2.71 2.47 2.21
C GLY A 34 3.24 1.69 3.42
N TYR A 35 3.93 0.58 3.17
CA TYR A 35 4.59 -0.21 4.21
C TYR A 35 5.95 -0.69 3.71
N GLY A 36 6.95 -0.67 4.57
CA GLY A 36 8.26 -1.26 4.26
C GLY A 36 8.25 -2.78 4.23
N SER A 37 7.19 -3.39 4.78
CA SER A 37 6.93 -4.84 4.87
C SER A 37 7.95 -5.63 5.68
N HIS A 38 9.24 -5.56 5.33
CA HIS A 38 10.34 -6.23 6.03
C HIS A 38 10.72 -5.54 7.34
N THR A 39 11.39 -6.31 8.18
CA THR A 39 12.05 -5.79 9.38
C THR A 39 13.43 -5.26 8.98
N TYR A 40 13.67 -3.99 9.23
CA TYR A 40 14.94 -3.30 9.01
C TYR A 40 15.70 -3.13 10.32
N LYS A 41 16.95 -2.68 10.23
CA LYS A 41 17.78 -2.32 11.38
C LYS A 41 18.12 -0.83 11.32
N LEU A 42 17.78 -0.09 12.36
CA LEU A 42 18.27 1.26 12.60
C LEU A 42 19.45 1.21 13.57
N VAL A 43 20.49 1.99 13.29
CA VAL A 43 21.70 2.08 14.13
C VAL A 43 21.91 3.54 14.49
N ASN A 44 22.01 3.86 15.77
CA ASN A 44 22.23 5.23 16.23
C ASN A 44 23.73 5.58 16.28
N ALA A 45 24.05 6.83 16.64
CA ALA A 45 25.43 7.33 16.69
C ALA A 45 26.34 6.60 17.71
N LYS A 46 25.77 5.85 18.65
CA LYS A 46 26.51 5.02 19.62
C LYS A 46 26.73 3.58 19.14
N GLY A 47 26.23 3.23 17.96
CA GLY A 47 26.28 1.86 17.43
C GLY A 47 25.19 0.95 18.00
N GLU A 48 24.24 1.47 18.80
CA GLU A 48 23.13 0.69 19.32
C GLU A 48 22.12 0.42 18.19
N ALA A 49 21.65 -0.83 18.10
CA ALA A 49 20.79 -1.28 17.01
C ALA A 49 19.36 -1.56 17.49
N PHE A 50 18.39 -1.27 16.64
CA PHE A 50 16.98 -1.56 16.86
C PHE A 50 16.34 -2.15 15.60
N TYR A 51 15.47 -3.15 15.74
CA TYR A 51 14.63 -3.59 14.65
C TYR A 51 13.52 -2.57 14.39
N THR A 52 13.16 -2.38 13.12
CA THR A 52 12.18 -1.37 12.72
C THR A 52 11.29 -1.84 11.58
N LYS A 53 9.99 -1.48 11.64
CA LYS A 53 9.07 -1.50 10.48
C LYS A 53 8.69 -0.07 10.11
N PHE A 54 8.70 0.25 8.82
CA PHE A 54 8.26 1.55 8.30
C PHE A 54 6.80 1.51 7.82
N HIS A 55 6.04 2.56 8.15
CA HIS A 55 4.64 2.74 7.79
C HIS A 55 4.40 4.16 7.29
N TRP A 56 3.88 4.31 6.08
CA TRP A 56 3.41 5.58 5.54
C TRP A 56 1.89 5.59 5.59
N LYS A 57 1.32 6.33 6.55
CA LYS A 57 -0.13 6.43 6.73
C LYS A 57 -0.66 7.57 5.86
N VAL A 58 -1.64 7.27 5.01
CA VAL A 58 -2.21 8.23 4.07
C VAL A 58 -3.02 9.29 4.82
N ASP A 59 -2.74 10.56 4.57
CA ASP A 59 -3.41 11.65 5.29
C ASP A 59 -4.78 11.99 4.68
N GLN A 60 -5.03 11.58 3.42
CA GLN A 60 -6.28 11.81 2.68
C GLN A 60 -7.35 10.74 3.00
N GLY A 61 -7.02 9.78 3.87
CA GLY A 61 -7.87 8.65 4.21
C GLY A 61 -7.82 7.50 3.19
N ILE A 62 -8.08 6.30 3.70
CA ILE A 62 -8.18 5.09 2.90
C ILE A 62 -9.49 5.10 2.10
N LYS A 63 -9.40 4.83 0.79
CA LYS A 63 -10.56 4.64 -0.09
C LYS A 63 -10.28 3.53 -1.09
N ASN A 64 -11.32 2.77 -1.39
CA ASN A 64 -11.28 1.59 -2.26
C ASN A 64 -12.41 1.64 -3.28
N LEU A 65 -12.17 1.05 -4.45
CA LEU A 65 -13.17 0.95 -5.51
C LEU A 65 -14.00 -0.32 -5.33
N ASP A 66 -15.30 -0.20 -5.56
CA ASP A 66 -16.15 -1.35 -5.81
C ASP A 66 -15.70 -2.08 -7.10
N VAL A 67 -15.86 -3.40 -7.13
CA VAL A 67 -15.39 -4.27 -8.22
C VAL A 67 -16.02 -3.87 -9.57
N VAL A 68 -17.30 -3.49 -9.59
CA VAL A 68 -17.99 -3.08 -10.83
C VAL A 68 -17.43 -1.76 -11.35
N LYS A 69 -17.18 -0.80 -10.44
CA LYS A 69 -16.56 0.49 -10.79
C LYS A 69 -15.13 0.29 -11.31
N ALA A 70 -14.36 -0.59 -10.66
CA ALA A 70 -12.99 -0.91 -11.05
C ALA A 70 -12.91 -1.56 -12.43
N ALA A 71 -13.78 -2.54 -12.70
CA ALA A 71 -13.85 -3.19 -14.00
C ALA A 71 -14.20 -2.20 -15.12
N ARG A 72 -15.16 -1.29 -14.89
CA ARG A 72 -15.48 -0.23 -15.85
C ARG A 72 -14.27 0.68 -16.10
N LEU A 73 -13.63 1.17 -15.04
CA LEU A 73 -12.47 2.04 -15.16
C LEU A 73 -11.31 1.37 -15.90
N SER A 74 -11.09 0.06 -15.72
CA SER A 74 -10.03 -0.65 -16.46
C SER A 74 -10.20 -0.64 -17.99
N GLY A 75 -11.43 -0.45 -18.48
CA GLY A 75 -11.72 -0.31 -19.91
C GLY A 75 -11.79 1.14 -20.37
N ASP A 76 -12.57 1.96 -19.67
CA ASP A 76 -12.84 3.35 -20.05
C ASP A 76 -11.63 4.27 -19.83
N ASP A 77 -10.79 3.93 -18.84
CA ASP A 77 -9.70 4.77 -18.35
C ASP A 77 -8.61 3.93 -17.66
N PRO A 78 -7.83 3.15 -18.43
CA PRO A 78 -6.80 2.27 -17.88
C PRO A 78 -5.70 3.03 -17.12
N ASP A 79 -5.57 4.34 -17.33
CA ASP A 79 -4.62 5.23 -16.67
C ASP A 79 -5.22 5.98 -15.47
N TYR A 80 -6.38 5.55 -14.95
CA TYR A 80 -7.12 6.23 -13.88
C TYR A 80 -6.24 6.74 -12.73
N SER A 81 -5.44 5.85 -12.14
CA SER A 81 -4.58 6.18 -10.99
C SER A 81 -3.45 7.16 -11.35
N ILE A 82 -2.94 7.09 -12.59
CA ILE A 82 -1.92 8.01 -13.10
C ILE A 82 -2.53 9.40 -13.29
N ARG A 83 -3.69 9.47 -13.96
CA ARG A 83 -4.42 10.72 -14.19
C ARG A 83 -4.86 11.36 -12.87
N ASP A 84 -5.38 10.58 -11.93
CA ASP A 84 -5.76 11.07 -10.59
C ASP A 84 -4.58 11.74 -9.88
N LEU A 85 -3.42 11.06 -9.83
CA LEU A 85 -2.22 11.60 -9.18
C LEU A 85 -1.71 12.86 -9.89
N TYR A 86 -1.62 12.84 -11.22
CA TYR A 86 -1.19 13.99 -12.01
C TYR A 86 -2.10 15.20 -11.76
N ASN A 87 -3.42 15.02 -11.88
CA ASN A 87 -4.38 16.09 -11.70
C ASN A 87 -4.36 16.64 -10.27
N ALA A 88 -4.22 15.79 -9.25
CA ALA A 88 -4.12 16.24 -7.87
C ALA A 88 -2.91 17.17 -7.67
N ILE A 89 -1.74 16.78 -8.19
CA ILE A 89 -0.53 17.60 -8.11
C ILE A 89 -0.67 18.90 -8.93
N ALA A 90 -1.18 18.82 -10.16
CA ALA A 90 -1.41 19.98 -11.03
C ALA A 90 -2.38 20.99 -10.38
N ASN A 91 -3.39 20.49 -9.67
CA ASN A 91 -4.36 21.30 -8.92
C ASN A 91 -3.89 21.69 -7.51
N LYS A 92 -2.61 21.49 -7.18
CA LYS A 92 -2.01 21.81 -5.87
C LYS A 92 -2.66 21.08 -4.69
N GLN A 93 -3.35 19.98 -4.94
CA GLN A 93 -3.88 19.05 -3.94
C GLN A 93 -2.83 17.97 -3.66
N TYR A 94 -1.69 18.40 -3.09
CA TYR A 94 -0.54 17.52 -2.89
C TYR A 94 -0.89 16.38 -1.93
N PRO A 95 -0.80 15.10 -2.37
CA PRO A 95 -0.95 13.99 -1.46
C PRO A 95 0.25 13.93 -0.52
N SER A 96 -0.01 13.42 0.69
CA SER A 96 0.94 13.36 1.79
C SER A 96 0.66 12.12 2.62
N TRP A 97 1.73 11.64 3.25
CA TRP A 97 1.68 10.51 4.17
C TRP A 97 2.50 10.83 5.40
N THR A 98 1.95 10.47 6.57
CA THR A 98 2.69 10.52 7.83
C THR A 98 3.52 9.26 8.02
N LEU A 99 4.85 9.41 8.06
CA LEU A 99 5.79 8.33 8.34
C LEU A 99 5.78 7.97 9.83
N HIS A 100 5.55 6.69 10.12
CA HIS A 100 5.66 6.09 11.44
C HIS A 100 6.65 4.93 11.42
N VAL A 101 7.22 4.65 12.59
CA VAL A 101 8.07 3.48 12.82
C VAL A 101 7.54 2.65 13.99
N GLN A 102 7.55 1.34 13.83
CA GLN A 102 7.48 0.42 14.98
C GLN A 102 8.91 0.03 15.33
N VAL A 103 9.27 0.12 16.60
CA VAL A 103 10.60 -0.19 17.10
C VAL A 103 10.53 -1.44 17.98
N MET A 104 11.48 -2.35 17.79
CA MET A 104 11.64 -3.56 18.59
C MET A 104 13.11 -3.68 18.99
N THR A 105 13.37 -3.92 20.28
CA THR A 105 14.72 -4.19 20.77
C THR A 105 15.21 -5.55 20.28
N PHE A 106 16.52 -5.77 20.34
CA PHE A 106 17.12 -7.08 20.04
C PHE A 106 16.70 -8.15 21.04
#